data_AF-A0A0K0E5X9-F1
#
_entry.id   AF-A0A0K0E5X9-F1
#
_cell.length_a   1.000
_cell.length_b   1.000
_cell.length_c   1.000
_cell.angle_alpha   90.00
_cell.angle_beta   90.00
_cell.angle_gamma   90.00
#
_symmetry.space_group_name_H-M   'P 1'
#
loop_
_entity.id
_entity.type
_entity.pdbx_description
1 polymer ?
#
loop_
_entity_poly.entity_id
_entity_poly.type
_entity_poly.pdbx_seq_one_letter_code
_entity_poly.pdbx_strand_id
1 'polypeptide(L)'
;MSYGQQRSNIEANDRRIAGIEALFGNTGIRLKKEGRYLIGEGVLMKMCRKKPKQRQFYLFNDILIYASFGIDKKHFSKQHVIPLEKVQLIDLKDEDNKKNGFVIRTPNKSFAVYAATNSEKNEWINHICKCITYLQRECGKTLATDFAAEWVPDKEAVTCMVCLKTVFGIIHRRHHCRACGKVVCGKCSNNTWHLPNISSKDVRVCDQCIVLLKEGKKIIPYAYGRVEKSKDSYSVNSHNIPIQSLNETTLSDSSDDEDDDSPNNKNIKKTHQQLVNKNPQDPFDDYSNSELPNPNLF
;
A
#
# COMPACT_ATOMS: atom_id res chain seq x y z
N MET A 1 -26.95 16.35 -17.43
CA MET A 1 -27.87 15.58 -16.54
C MET A 1 -28.97 16.51 -16.05
N SER A 2 -30.21 16.03 -15.86
CA SER A 2 -31.28 16.85 -15.25
C SER A 2 -31.03 17.02 -13.75
N TYR A 3 -31.57 18.09 -13.15
CA TYR A 3 -31.48 18.34 -11.69
C TYR A 3 -32.03 17.16 -10.87
N GLY A 4 -33.15 16.56 -11.33
CA GLY A 4 -33.73 15.38 -10.69
C GLY A 4 -32.79 14.17 -10.72
N GLN A 5 -32.06 13.96 -11.84
CA GLN A 5 -31.08 12.88 -11.93
C GLN A 5 -29.88 13.14 -11.01
N GLN A 6 -29.39 14.38 -10.94
CA GLN A 6 -28.28 14.77 -10.04
C GLN A 6 -28.64 14.51 -8.57
N ARG A 7 -29.86 14.90 -8.15
CA ARG A 7 -30.32 14.67 -6.78
C ARG A 7 -30.43 13.18 -6.46
N SER A 8 -31.07 12.40 -7.33
CA SER A 8 -31.17 10.93 -7.18
C SER A 8 -29.80 10.27 -7.09
N ASN A 9 -28.85 10.76 -7.89
CA ASN A 9 -27.47 10.30 -7.92
C ASN A 9 -26.75 10.55 -6.57
N ILE A 10 -26.89 11.75 -6.01
CA ILE A 10 -26.33 12.12 -4.69
C ILE A 10 -26.95 11.26 -3.59
N GLU A 11 -28.26 11.10 -3.58
CA GLU A 11 -28.96 10.27 -2.59
C GLU A 11 -28.54 8.79 -2.66
N ALA A 12 -28.32 8.26 -3.86
CA ALA A 12 -27.80 6.92 -4.05
C ALA A 12 -26.36 6.77 -3.53
N ASN A 13 -25.49 7.74 -3.81
CA ASN A 13 -24.12 7.76 -3.28
C ASN A 13 -24.12 7.85 -1.74
N ASP A 14 -24.95 8.71 -1.15
CA ASP A 14 -25.11 8.82 0.29
C ASP A 14 -25.53 7.51 0.94
N ARG A 15 -26.46 6.75 0.33
CA ARG A 15 -26.85 5.42 0.81
C ARG A 15 -25.70 4.41 0.76
N ARG A 16 -24.89 4.43 -0.31
CA ARG A 16 -23.71 3.56 -0.43
C ARG A 16 -22.67 3.87 0.65
N ILE A 17 -22.42 5.16 0.89
CA ILE A 17 -21.51 5.62 1.96
C ILE A 17 -22.00 5.18 3.34
N ALA A 18 -23.27 5.39 3.64
CA ALA A 18 -23.87 4.96 4.91
C ALA A 18 -23.79 3.44 5.10
N GLY A 19 -23.97 2.67 4.02
CA GLY A 19 -23.76 1.22 4.02
C GLY A 19 -22.34 0.83 4.43
N ILE A 20 -21.32 1.53 3.90
CA ILE A 20 -19.91 1.29 4.27
C ILE A 20 -19.66 1.67 5.74
N GLU A 21 -20.14 2.83 6.18
CA GLU A 21 -20.00 3.29 7.58
C GLU A 21 -20.58 2.25 8.56
N ALA A 22 -21.75 1.69 8.25
CA ALA A 22 -22.40 0.67 9.08
C ALA A 22 -21.52 -0.58 9.27
N LEU A 23 -20.70 -0.94 8.29
CA LEU A 23 -19.81 -2.11 8.37
C LEU A 23 -18.69 -1.91 9.41
N PHE A 24 -18.34 -0.68 9.77
CA PHE A 24 -17.33 -0.39 10.81
C PHE A 24 -17.92 -0.20 12.22
N GLY A 25 -19.24 -0.08 12.31
CA GLY A 25 -19.94 0.24 13.56
C GLY A 25 -19.37 1.48 14.25
N ASN A 26 -19.35 1.47 15.58
CA ASN A 26 -18.90 2.61 16.39
C ASN A 26 -17.38 2.83 16.38
N THR A 27 -16.62 1.91 15.78
CA THR A 27 -15.15 2.05 15.65
C THR A 27 -14.74 2.78 14.38
N GLY A 28 -15.69 2.98 13.46
CA GLY A 28 -15.47 3.66 12.19
C GLY A 28 -15.42 5.18 12.33
N ILE A 29 -14.67 5.79 11.42
CA ILE A 29 -14.68 7.21 11.14
C ILE A 29 -15.80 7.49 10.13
N ARG A 30 -16.52 8.60 10.34
CA ARG A 30 -17.53 9.09 9.41
C ARG A 30 -16.93 9.40 8.04
N LEU A 31 -17.50 8.80 7.01
CA LEU A 31 -17.12 8.92 5.61
C LEU A 31 -17.98 9.92 4.86
N LYS A 32 -19.23 10.18 5.28
CA LYS A 32 -20.08 11.18 4.62
C LYS A 32 -19.43 12.57 4.67
N LYS A 33 -19.20 13.15 3.49
CA LYS A 33 -18.64 14.49 3.28
C LYS A 33 -19.19 15.05 1.97
N GLU A 34 -19.50 16.34 1.94
CA GLU A 34 -19.94 17.01 0.70
C GLU A 34 -18.88 16.86 -0.40
N GLY A 35 -19.34 16.53 -1.62
CA GLY A 35 -18.47 16.31 -2.78
C GLY A 35 -17.70 14.99 -2.80
N ARG A 36 -17.90 14.10 -1.81
CA ARG A 36 -17.27 12.76 -1.80
C ARG A 36 -18.14 11.72 -2.51
N TYR A 37 -17.54 11.00 -3.45
CA TYR A 37 -18.19 9.95 -4.22
C TYR A 37 -17.44 8.64 -4.10
N LEU A 38 -18.18 7.53 -3.93
CA LEU A 38 -17.62 6.18 -3.96
C LEU A 38 -17.38 5.75 -5.41
N ILE A 39 -16.12 5.61 -5.78
CA ILE A 39 -15.66 5.23 -7.12
C ILE A 39 -15.62 3.72 -7.27
N GLY A 40 -15.06 3.02 -6.30
CA GLY A 40 -14.89 1.56 -6.39
C GLY A 40 -14.67 0.90 -5.03
N GLU A 41 -14.90 -0.41 -4.99
CA GLU A 41 -14.64 -1.24 -3.82
C GLU A 41 -14.19 -2.63 -4.25
N GLY A 42 -13.44 -3.31 -3.38
CA GLY A 42 -12.95 -4.66 -3.70
C GLY A 42 -11.95 -5.19 -2.70
N VAL A 43 -11.66 -6.48 -2.81
CA VAL A 43 -10.67 -7.15 -1.95
C VAL A 43 -9.33 -7.18 -2.65
N LEU A 44 -8.29 -6.68 -1.99
CA LEU A 44 -6.90 -6.84 -2.43
C LEU A 44 -6.11 -7.64 -1.39
N MET A 45 -5.11 -8.37 -1.86
CA MET A 45 -4.15 -9.06 -0.99
C MET A 45 -3.05 -8.09 -0.60
N LYS A 46 -3.05 -7.61 0.65
CA LYS A 46 -2.02 -6.71 1.15
C LYS A 46 -0.82 -7.51 1.64
N MET A 47 0.37 -7.23 1.09
CA MET A 47 1.61 -7.76 1.62
C MET A 47 1.89 -7.14 2.99
N CYS A 48 1.97 -8.00 3.98
CA CYS A 48 2.38 -7.63 5.33
C CYS A 48 3.68 -8.35 5.67
N ARG A 49 4.40 -7.81 6.66
CA ARG A 49 5.70 -8.33 7.11
C ARG A 49 5.74 -9.85 7.31
N LYS A 50 4.73 -10.41 8.01
CA LYS A 50 4.65 -11.84 8.37
C LYS A 50 4.05 -12.72 7.27
N LYS A 51 2.85 -12.36 6.82
CA LYS A 51 2.07 -13.08 5.80
C LYS A 51 1.17 -12.12 5.02
N PRO A 52 0.88 -12.39 3.74
CA PRO A 52 -0.16 -11.66 3.02
C PRO A 52 -1.50 -11.77 3.75
N LYS A 53 -2.28 -10.70 3.79
CA LYS A 53 -3.61 -10.69 4.40
C LYS A 53 -4.60 -10.02 3.43
N GLN A 54 -5.78 -10.63 3.24
CA GLN A 54 -6.86 -9.98 2.50
C GLN A 54 -7.36 -8.75 3.26
N ARG A 55 -7.65 -7.68 2.52
CA ARG A 55 -8.19 -6.43 3.03
C ARG A 55 -9.29 -5.95 2.10
N GLN A 56 -10.35 -5.42 2.68
CA GLN A 56 -11.36 -4.70 1.91
C GLN A 56 -10.84 -3.30 1.64
N PHE A 57 -10.92 -2.86 0.38
CA PHE A 57 -10.56 -1.52 -0.07
C PHE A 57 -11.79 -0.78 -0.58
N TYR A 58 -11.81 0.54 -0.36
CA TYR A 58 -12.79 1.47 -0.90
C TYR A 58 -12.06 2.67 -1.48
N LEU A 59 -12.31 2.98 -2.74
CA LEU A 59 -11.83 4.17 -3.40
C LEU A 59 -12.93 5.22 -3.42
N PHE A 60 -12.67 6.35 -2.78
CA PHE A 60 -13.41 7.59 -2.99
C PHE A 60 -12.59 8.51 -3.88
N ASN A 61 -13.23 9.54 -4.42
CA ASN A 61 -12.57 10.56 -5.23
C ASN A 61 -11.52 11.39 -4.46
N ASP A 62 -11.55 11.42 -3.13
CA ASP A 62 -10.57 12.15 -2.29
C ASP A 62 -9.76 11.29 -1.31
N ILE A 63 -10.21 10.06 -1.02
CA ILE A 63 -9.55 9.15 -0.07
C ILE A 63 -9.53 7.70 -0.56
N LEU A 64 -8.49 6.96 -0.20
CA LEU A 64 -8.44 5.51 -0.25
C LEU A 64 -8.60 4.95 1.16
N ILE A 65 -9.50 4.00 1.32
CA ILE A 65 -9.71 3.30 2.58
C ILE A 65 -9.32 1.83 2.42
N TYR A 66 -8.69 1.26 3.44
CA TYR A 66 -8.62 -0.19 3.58
C TYR A 66 -8.88 -0.65 5.00
N ALA A 67 -9.40 -1.87 5.14
CA ALA A 67 -9.82 -2.43 6.41
C ALA A 67 -9.58 -3.93 6.53
N SER A 68 -9.50 -4.41 7.76
CA SER A 68 -9.44 -5.83 8.09
C SER A 68 -10.86 -6.39 8.22
N PHE A 69 -11.07 -7.63 7.76
CA PHE A 69 -12.28 -8.37 8.08
C PHE A 69 -12.34 -8.63 9.59
N GLY A 70 -13.48 -8.31 10.20
CA GLY A 70 -13.78 -8.69 11.58
C GLY A 70 -13.90 -10.20 11.74
N ILE A 71 -13.83 -10.67 12.98
CA ILE A 71 -13.94 -12.10 13.32
C ILE A 71 -15.25 -12.69 12.77
N ASP A 72 -16.34 -11.93 12.84
CA ASP A 72 -17.67 -12.34 12.38
C ASP A 72 -17.85 -12.30 10.85
N LYS A 73 -16.87 -11.76 10.11
CA LYS A 73 -16.90 -11.49 8.67
C LYS A 73 -18.04 -10.59 8.19
N LYS A 74 -18.81 -9.99 9.10
CA LYS A 74 -19.90 -9.06 8.80
C LYS A 74 -19.44 -7.63 8.97
N HIS A 75 -18.55 -7.39 9.94
CA HIS A 75 -18.00 -6.08 10.22
C HIS A 75 -16.54 -5.99 9.78
N PHE A 76 -16.07 -4.75 9.64
CA PHE A 76 -14.68 -4.42 9.39
C PHE A 76 -14.05 -3.74 10.60
N SER A 77 -12.76 -3.96 10.78
CA SER A 77 -11.94 -3.35 11.82
C SER A 77 -10.69 -2.73 11.21
N LYS A 78 -9.98 -1.90 12.00
CA LYS A 78 -8.72 -1.24 11.59
C LYS A 78 -8.91 -0.45 10.29
N GLN A 79 -9.84 0.50 10.33
CA GLN A 79 -10.09 1.40 9.21
C GLN A 79 -8.88 2.32 9.02
N HIS A 80 -8.23 2.20 7.88
CA HIS A 80 -7.14 3.09 7.48
C HIS A 80 -7.64 4.01 6.39
N VAL A 81 -7.68 5.32 6.66
CA VAL A 81 -8.09 6.35 5.71
C VAL A 81 -6.85 7.10 5.22
N ILE A 82 -6.64 7.10 3.90
CA ILE A 82 -5.49 7.72 3.27
C ILE A 82 -5.99 8.79 2.28
N PRO A 83 -5.68 10.08 2.49
CA PRO A 83 -5.91 11.11 1.48
C PRO A 83 -5.20 10.78 0.17
N LEU A 84 -5.89 10.85 -0.95
CA LEU A 84 -5.33 10.45 -2.25
C LEU A 84 -4.17 11.36 -2.69
N GLU A 85 -4.14 12.62 -2.28
CA GLU A 85 -2.98 13.50 -2.50
C GLU A 85 -1.69 13.00 -1.82
N LYS A 86 -1.80 12.05 -0.88
CA LYS A 86 -0.68 11.40 -0.22
C LYS A 86 -0.32 10.03 -0.80
N VAL A 87 -0.99 9.60 -1.88
CA VAL A 87 -0.77 8.31 -2.52
C VAL A 87 0.10 8.47 -3.76
N GLN A 88 1.11 7.61 -3.90
CA GLN A 88 1.77 7.35 -5.16
C GLN A 88 1.71 5.84 -5.45
N LEU A 89 1.42 5.49 -6.70
CA LEU A 89 1.39 4.09 -7.13
C LEU A 89 2.66 3.72 -7.87
N ILE A 90 3.10 2.47 -7.69
CA ILE A 90 4.14 1.86 -8.53
C ILE A 90 3.61 0.54 -9.05
N ASP A 91 3.54 0.42 -10.37
CA ASP A 91 3.15 -0.84 -10.98
C ASP A 91 4.26 -1.89 -10.81
N LEU A 92 3.91 -3.06 -10.28
CA LEU A 92 4.86 -4.15 -10.11
C LEU A 92 4.82 -5.08 -11.31
N LYS A 93 6.00 -5.46 -11.77
CA LYS A 93 6.15 -6.54 -12.74
C LYS A 93 5.76 -7.86 -12.09
N ASP A 94 5.09 -8.71 -12.87
CA ASP A 94 4.79 -10.07 -12.44
C ASP A 94 6.08 -10.88 -12.29
N GLU A 95 6.22 -11.56 -11.15
CA GLU A 95 7.36 -12.41 -10.82
C GLU A 95 6.84 -13.74 -10.25
N ASP A 96 7.37 -14.88 -10.68
CA ASP A 96 7.06 -16.24 -10.18
C ASP A 96 5.57 -16.42 -9.76
N ASN A 97 5.29 -16.25 -8.45
CA ASN A 97 4.00 -16.46 -7.79
C ASN A 97 3.27 -15.16 -7.39
N LYS A 98 3.81 -14.00 -7.75
CA LYS A 98 3.32 -12.66 -7.43
C LYS A 98 2.88 -11.97 -8.72
N LYS A 99 1.58 -12.06 -9.02
CA LYS A 99 0.98 -11.48 -10.23
C LYS A 99 -0.05 -10.42 -9.91
N ASN A 100 -0.18 -9.44 -10.79
CA ASN A 100 -1.15 -8.35 -10.67
C ASN A 100 -0.89 -7.44 -9.46
N GLY A 101 0.39 -7.19 -9.17
CA GLY A 101 0.82 -6.39 -8.02
C GLY A 101 0.98 -4.91 -8.35
N PHE A 102 0.80 -4.06 -7.34
CA PHE A 102 1.24 -2.67 -7.34
C PHE A 102 1.54 -2.21 -5.91
N VAL A 103 2.39 -1.19 -5.76
CA VAL A 103 2.72 -0.59 -4.46
C VAL A 103 1.88 0.65 -4.25
N ILE A 104 1.27 0.77 -3.07
CA ILE A 104 0.69 2.02 -2.58
C ILE A 104 1.72 2.64 -1.65
N ARG A 105 2.30 3.76 -2.08
CA ARG A 105 3.23 4.56 -1.28
C ARG A 105 2.49 5.68 -0.57
N THR A 106 2.83 5.89 0.70
CA THR A 106 2.35 7.04 1.47
C THR A 106 3.46 7.57 2.38
N PRO A 107 3.36 8.82 2.90
CA PRO A 107 4.35 9.38 3.81
C PRO A 107 4.64 8.53 5.05
N ASN A 108 3.63 7.82 5.57
CA ASN A 108 3.75 7.06 6.82
C ASN A 108 3.86 5.54 6.64
N LYS A 109 3.35 4.97 5.54
CA LYS A 109 3.37 3.53 5.30
C LYS A 109 3.25 3.20 3.80
N SER A 110 4.24 2.50 3.27
CA SER A 110 4.22 1.98 1.89
C SER A 110 4.08 0.47 1.90
N PHE A 111 3.28 -0.08 0.99
CA PHE A 111 3.01 -1.51 0.93
C PHE A 111 2.55 -1.98 -0.45
N ALA A 112 2.95 -3.19 -0.83
CA ALA A 112 2.43 -3.87 -2.01
C ALA A 112 1.04 -4.47 -1.76
N VAL A 113 0.20 -4.42 -2.79
CA VAL A 113 -1.10 -5.08 -2.89
C VAL A 113 -1.17 -5.87 -4.19
N TYR A 114 -1.96 -6.95 -4.20
CA TYR A 114 -2.17 -7.80 -5.37
C TYR A 114 -3.66 -8.00 -5.61
N ALA A 115 -4.11 -7.77 -6.85
CA ALA A 115 -5.48 -8.01 -7.29
C ALA A 115 -5.68 -9.47 -7.73
N ALA A 116 -6.93 -9.93 -7.84
CA ALA A 116 -7.19 -11.30 -8.28
C ALA A 116 -6.91 -11.49 -9.77
N THR A 117 -7.08 -10.44 -10.57
CA THR A 117 -6.85 -10.45 -12.01
C THR A 117 -6.08 -9.20 -12.47
N ASN A 118 -5.46 -9.27 -13.65
CA ASN A 118 -4.80 -8.12 -14.25
C ASN A 118 -5.80 -7.00 -14.59
N SER A 119 -7.05 -7.36 -14.94
CA SER A 119 -8.12 -6.37 -15.20
C SER A 119 -8.40 -5.56 -13.93
N GLU A 120 -8.62 -6.23 -12.80
CA GLU A 120 -8.84 -5.55 -11.52
C GLU A 120 -7.66 -4.66 -11.12
N LYS A 121 -6.41 -5.15 -11.28
CA LYS A 121 -5.20 -4.34 -11.04
C LYS A 121 -5.26 -3.04 -11.86
N ASN A 122 -5.49 -3.16 -13.16
CA ASN A 122 -5.49 -2.02 -14.07
C ASN A 122 -6.64 -1.05 -13.74
N GLU A 123 -7.83 -1.55 -13.41
CA GLU A 123 -8.95 -0.72 -12.98
C GLU A 123 -8.63 0.05 -11.68
N TRP A 124 -8.03 -0.59 -10.68
CA TRP A 124 -7.58 0.07 -9.45
C TRP A 124 -6.55 1.17 -9.74
N ILE A 125 -5.50 0.86 -10.50
CA ILE A 125 -4.45 1.83 -10.85
C ILE A 125 -5.06 3.02 -11.61
N ASN A 126 -5.86 2.74 -12.65
CA ASN A 126 -6.45 3.77 -13.49
C ASN A 126 -7.38 4.70 -12.69
N HIS A 127 -8.29 4.15 -11.89
CA HIS A 127 -9.21 4.97 -11.10
C HIS A 127 -8.49 5.81 -10.04
N ILE A 128 -7.49 5.23 -9.34
CA ILE A 128 -6.69 6.00 -8.36
C ILE A 128 -5.94 7.13 -9.06
N CYS A 129 -5.26 6.85 -10.18
CA CYS A 129 -4.52 7.86 -10.93
C CYS A 129 -5.43 8.98 -11.47
N LYS A 130 -6.63 8.64 -11.96
CA LYS A 130 -7.63 9.63 -12.38
C LYS A 130 -8.04 10.55 -11.22
N CYS A 131 -8.36 9.97 -10.06
CA CYS A 131 -8.73 10.74 -8.87
C CYS A 131 -7.59 11.67 -8.40
N ILE A 132 -6.35 11.16 -8.34
CA ILE A 132 -5.17 11.96 -7.98
C ILE A 132 -4.96 13.11 -8.97
N THR A 133 -5.07 12.84 -10.27
CA THR A 133 -4.94 13.85 -11.32
C THR A 133 -5.97 14.97 -11.16
N TYR A 134 -7.22 14.61 -10.88
CA TYR A 134 -8.28 15.58 -10.61
C TYR A 134 -8.02 16.41 -9.35
N LEU A 135 -7.59 15.78 -8.25
CA LEU A 135 -7.24 16.50 -7.03
C LEU A 135 -6.12 17.51 -7.28
N GLN A 136 -5.12 17.13 -8.06
CA GLN A 136 -4.00 18.00 -8.41
C GLN A 136 -4.43 19.17 -9.31
N ARG A 137 -5.13 18.87 -10.42
CA ARG A 137 -5.43 19.84 -11.47
C ARG A 137 -6.64 20.72 -11.16
N GLU A 138 -7.73 20.12 -10.68
CA GLU A 138 -9.02 20.79 -10.52
C GLU A 138 -9.24 21.29 -9.09
N CYS A 139 -8.69 20.59 -8.09
CA CYS A 139 -8.84 20.96 -6.67
C CYS A 139 -7.62 21.69 -6.08
N GLY A 140 -6.54 21.85 -6.86
CA GLY A 140 -5.31 22.52 -6.42
C GLY A 140 -4.58 21.83 -5.26
N LYS A 141 -4.73 20.51 -5.10
CA LYS A 141 -4.06 19.75 -4.04
C LYS A 141 -2.57 19.54 -4.35
N THR A 142 -1.71 19.82 -3.37
CA THR A 142 -0.29 19.48 -3.44
C THR A 142 -0.09 18.00 -3.15
N LEU A 143 0.57 17.29 -4.08
CA LEU A 143 0.88 15.88 -3.91
C LEU A 143 2.08 15.66 -2.98
N ALA A 144 2.06 14.58 -2.22
CA ALA A 144 3.19 14.19 -1.38
C ALA A 144 4.41 13.81 -2.23
N THR A 145 5.61 14.20 -1.79
CA THR A 145 6.90 13.90 -2.44
C THR A 145 7.81 13.00 -1.61
N ASP A 146 7.48 12.82 -0.33
CA ASP A 146 8.22 11.98 0.60
C ASP A 146 7.35 10.82 1.07
N PHE A 147 7.89 9.62 0.91
CA PHE A 147 7.19 8.37 1.16
C PHE A 147 8.00 7.47 2.08
N ALA A 148 7.30 6.76 2.97
CA ALA A 148 7.91 5.73 3.79
C ALA A 148 8.51 4.62 2.92
N ALA A 149 9.56 3.97 3.42
CA ALA A 149 10.13 2.81 2.75
C ALA A 149 9.14 1.63 2.73
N GLU A 150 9.08 0.91 1.61
CA GLU A 150 8.50 -0.43 1.60
C GLU A 150 9.41 -1.37 2.38
N TRP A 151 8.83 -2.14 3.29
CA TRP A 151 9.57 -3.10 4.09
C TRP A 151 9.72 -4.41 3.36
N VAL A 152 10.96 -4.90 3.31
CA VAL A 152 11.25 -6.25 2.82
C VAL A 152 10.52 -7.27 3.70
N PRO A 153 9.66 -8.15 3.16
CA PRO A 153 8.98 -9.17 3.94
C PRO A 153 9.97 -10.06 4.70
N ASP A 154 9.60 -10.50 5.91
CA ASP A 154 10.52 -11.28 6.78
C ASP A 154 11.06 -12.53 6.07
N LYS A 155 10.20 -13.18 5.27
CA LYS A 155 10.53 -14.40 4.53
C LYS A 155 11.56 -14.19 3.41
N GLU A 156 11.72 -12.96 2.93
CA GLU A 156 12.66 -12.63 1.85
C GLU A 156 14.06 -12.30 2.36
N ALA A 157 14.23 -12.08 3.66
CA ALA A 157 15.53 -11.83 4.28
C ALA A 157 15.97 -13.03 5.13
N VAL A 158 16.86 -13.86 4.58
CA VAL A 158 17.49 -14.98 5.29
C VAL A 158 18.64 -14.50 6.17
N THR A 159 19.38 -13.49 5.71
CA THR A 159 20.50 -12.88 6.44
C THR A 159 20.30 -11.39 6.63
N CYS A 160 20.99 -10.81 7.60
CA CYS A 160 21.01 -9.37 7.83
C CYS A 160 21.50 -8.63 6.59
N MET A 161 20.68 -7.71 6.07
CA MET A 161 20.95 -6.97 4.83
C MET A 161 21.96 -5.81 4.99
N VAL A 162 22.66 -5.78 6.14
CA VAL A 162 23.77 -4.86 6.43
C VAL A 162 25.07 -5.65 6.57
N CYS A 163 25.18 -6.52 7.57
CA CYS A 163 26.43 -7.25 7.79
C CYS A 163 26.59 -8.48 6.88
N LEU A 164 25.50 -8.99 6.28
CA LEU A 164 25.43 -10.22 5.48
C LEU A 164 25.88 -11.50 6.21
N LYS A 165 26.31 -11.40 7.47
CA LYS A 165 26.87 -12.49 8.29
C LYS A 165 25.83 -13.14 9.20
N THR A 166 24.93 -12.34 9.77
CA THR A 166 23.92 -12.85 10.71
C THR A 166 22.81 -13.54 9.94
N VAL A 167 22.73 -14.86 10.04
CA VAL A 167 21.58 -15.66 9.59
C VAL A 167 20.45 -15.50 10.61
N PHE A 168 19.25 -15.18 10.13
CA PHE A 168 18.08 -15.01 10.98
C PHE A 168 17.43 -16.36 11.30
N GLY A 169 16.92 -16.47 12.52
CA GLY A 169 16.26 -17.67 13.03
C GLY A 169 15.68 -17.42 14.42
N ILE A 170 15.71 -18.45 15.27
CA ILE A 170 15.23 -18.36 16.65
C ILE A 170 16.12 -17.41 17.46
N ILE A 171 17.44 -17.58 17.37
CA ILE A 171 18.43 -16.80 18.14
C ILE A 171 18.57 -15.37 17.61
N HIS A 172 18.71 -15.22 16.29
CA HIS A 172 18.90 -13.93 15.65
C HIS A 172 17.60 -13.44 15.02
N ARG A 173 17.00 -12.47 15.69
CA ARG A 173 15.69 -11.90 15.36
C ARG A 173 15.80 -10.88 14.22
N ARG A 174 14.75 -10.80 13.41
CA ARG A 174 14.61 -9.84 12.31
C ARG A 174 14.08 -8.49 12.81
N HIS A 175 14.71 -7.41 12.39
CA HIS A 175 14.23 -6.04 12.63
C HIS A 175 14.22 -5.25 11.32
N HIS A 176 13.26 -4.35 11.15
CA HIS A 176 13.25 -3.45 9.99
C HIS A 176 13.93 -2.13 10.29
N CYS A 177 14.76 -1.65 9.37
CA CYS A 177 15.14 -0.24 9.35
C CYS A 177 13.95 0.58 8.85
N ARG A 178 13.44 1.52 9.66
CA ARG A 178 12.29 2.33 9.27
C ARG A 178 12.60 3.31 8.14
N ALA A 179 13.87 3.70 7.99
CA ALA A 179 14.31 4.61 6.94
C ALA A 179 14.42 3.96 5.55
N CYS A 180 14.98 2.75 5.45
CA CYS A 180 15.22 2.10 4.15
C CYS A 180 14.43 0.80 3.91
N GLY A 181 13.74 0.26 4.91
CA GLY A 181 12.92 -0.95 4.78
C GLY A 181 13.68 -2.28 4.78
N LYS A 182 15.03 -2.26 4.88
CA LYS A 182 15.85 -3.48 5.01
C LYS A 182 15.54 -4.24 6.29
N VAL A 183 15.69 -5.57 6.24
CA VAL A 183 15.74 -6.45 7.41
C VAL A 183 17.17 -6.57 7.94
N VAL A 184 17.36 -6.28 9.21
CA VAL A 184 18.65 -6.14 9.89
C VAL A 184 18.63 -6.84 11.25
N CYS A 185 19.80 -7.28 11.71
CA CYS A 185 19.95 -7.81 13.06
C CYS A 185 20.06 -6.68 14.09
N GLY A 186 19.89 -7.01 15.37
CA GLY A 186 20.00 -6.03 16.46
C GLY A 186 21.34 -5.27 16.42
N LYS A 187 22.44 -5.99 16.23
CA LYS A 187 23.80 -5.41 16.15
C LYS A 187 23.96 -4.36 15.04
N CYS A 188 23.23 -4.49 13.93
CA CYS A 188 23.30 -3.57 12.79
C CYS A 188 22.25 -2.45 12.84
N SER A 189 21.52 -2.32 13.96
CA SER A 189 20.41 -1.39 14.10
C SER A 189 20.24 -0.89 15.53
N ASN A 190 21.35 -0.66 16.22
CA ASN A 190 21.37 -0.15 17.59
C ASN A 190 21.04 1.35 17.69
N ASN A 191 20.79 2.01 16.55
CA ASN A 191 20.51 3.43 16.47
C ASN A 191 19.03 3.69 16.23
N THR A 192 18.54 4.82 16.75
CA THR A 192 17.21 5.36 16.46
C THR A 192 17.34 6.74 15.83
N TRP A 193 16.31 7.16 15.09
CA TRP A 193 16.26 8.47 14.46
C TRP A 193 14.82 8.95 14.35
N HIS A 194 14.61 10.26 14.48
CA HIS A 194 13.30 10.89 14.30
C HIS A 194 12.93 10.97 12.81
N LEU A 195 11.93 10.20 12.38
CA LEU A 195 11.37 10.23 11.03
C LEU A 195 9.95 10.82 11.10
N PRO A 196 9.79 12.15 10.97
CA PRO A 196 8.55 12.85 11.33
C PRO A 196 7.33 12.39 10.52
N ASN A 197 7.52 11.98 9.27
CA ASN A 197 6.44 11.48 8.42
C ASN A 197 5.95 10.06 8.81
N ILE A 198 6.75 9.32 9.60
CA ILE A 198 6.50 7.92 9.96
C ILE A 198 6.02 7.79 11.41
N SER A 199 6.63 8.54 12.33
CA SER A 199 6.38 8.41 13.76
C SER A 199 6.72 9.72 14.48
N SER A 200 5.94 10.05 15.51
CA SER A 200 6.25 11.15 16.44
C SER A 200 7.43 10.85 17.38
N LYS A 201 7.76 9.56 17.55
CA LYS A 201 8.91 9.09 18.32
C LYS A 201 10.04 8.65 17.40
N ASP A 202 11.24 8.60 17.96
CA ASP A 202 12.39 7.99 17.32
C ASP A 202 12.14 6.54 16.94
N VAL A 203 12.58 6.16 15.74
CA VAL A 203 12.39 4.81 15.19
C VAL A 203 13.72 4.16 14.85
N ARG A 204 13.76 2.82 14.93
CA ARG A 204 14.95 2.03 14.60
C ARG A 204 15.45 2.30 13.18
N VAL A 205 16.73 2.63 13.06
CA VAL A 205 17.44 2.74 11.79
C VAL A 205 18.67 1.85 11.80
N CYS A 206 19.07 1.37 10.63
CA CYS A 206 20.30 0.59 10.51
C CYS A 206 21.54 1.48 10.51
N ASP A 207 22.70 0.87 10.76
CA ASP A 207 23.98 1.58 10.86
C ASP A 207 24.39 2.28 9.55
N GLN A 208 23.89 1.81 8.40
CA GLN A 208 24.08 2.50 7.13
C GLN A 208 23.22 3.76 7.02
N CYS A 209 21.96 3.69 7.46
CA CYS A 209 21.04 4.82 7.39
C CYS A 209 21.38 5.90 8.41
N ILE A 210 21.82 5.54 9.62
CA ILE A 210 22.16 6.55 10.64
C ILE A 210 23.32 7.45 10.19
N VAL A 211 24.31 6.90 9.47
CA VAL A 211 25.42 7.69 8.90
C VAL A 211 24.88 8.73 7.91
N LEU A 212 24.09 8.27 6.93
CA LEU A 212 23.50 9.15 5.92
C LEU A 212 22.55 10.20 6.54
N LEU A 213 21.74 9.82 7.52
CA LEU A 213 20.82 10.73 8.21
C LEU A 213 21.56 11.82 8.98
N LYS A 214 22.66 11.46 9.67
CA LYS A 214 23.53 12.43 10.36
C LYS A 214 24.20 13.40 9.39
N GLU A 215 24.46 12.97 8.16
CA GLU A 215 24.97 13.82 7.06
C GLU A 215 23.87 14.65 6.37
N GLY A 216 22.61 14.58 6.83
CA GLY A 216 21.48 15.28 6.20
C GLY A 216 21.06 14.71 4.85
N LYS A 217 21.51 13.50 4.48
CA LYS A 217 21.20 12.87 3.20
C LYS A 217 19.84 12.18 3.23
N LYS A 218 19.12 12.25 2.11
CA LYS A 218 17.87 11.50 1.90
C LYS A 218 18.19 10.01 1.75
N ILE A 219 17.44 9.17 2.48
CA ILE A 219 17.56 7.72 2.39
C ILE A 219 16.77 7.21 1.20
N ILE A 220 17.45 6.49 0.30
CA ILE A 220 16.79 5.75 -0.78
C ILE A 220 16.25 4.43 -0.19
N PRO A 221 14.93 4.18 -0.23
CA PRO A 221 14.38 2.90 0.19
C PRO A 221 14.97 1.74 -0.60
N TYR A 222 15.20 0.62 0.08
CA TYR A 222 15.85 -0.56 -0.50
C TYR A 222 15.13 -1.10 -1.74
N ALA A 223 13.80 -1.09 -1.73
CA ALA A 223 12.97 -1.51 -2.85
C ALA A 223 13.29 -0.74 -4.15
N TYR A 224 13.67 0.54 -4.05
CA TYR A 224 13.97 1.40 -5.21
C TYR A 224 15.45 1.33 -5.61
N GLY A 225 16.36 1.16 -4.64
CA GLY A 225 17.79 1.05 -4.94
C GLY A 225 18.15 -0.18 -5.79
N ARG A 226 17.32 -1.24 -5.81
CA ARG A 226 17.49 -2.36 -6.75
C ARG A 226 17.14 -1.98 -8.20
N VAL A 227 16.22 -1.05 -8.40
CA VAL A 227 15.76 -0.62 -9.72
C VAL A 227 16.84 0.21 -10.43
N GLU A 228 17.61 1.01 -9.70
CA GLU A 228 18.71 1.82 -10.27
C GLU A 228 19.99 1.01 -10.49
N LYS A 229 20.38 0.12 -9.55
CA LYS A 229 21.62 -0.67 -9.69
C LYS A 229 21.61 -1.73 -10.80
N SER A 230 20.47 -1.92 -11.48
CA SER A 230 20.39 -2.73 -12.69
C SER A 230 20.58 -1.92 -13.98
N LYS A 231 20.88 -0.61 -13.90
CA LYS A 231 21.04 0.28 -15.05
C LYS A 231 22.42 0.93 -15.21
N ASP A 232 23.41 0.55 -14.41
CA ASP A 232 24.79 1.04 -14.51
C ASP A 232 25.75 -0.05 -15.02
N SER A 233 25.52 -0.46 -16.27
CA SER A 233 26.54 -0.96 -17.18
C SER A 233 26.11 -0.50 -18.57
N TYR A 234 26.64 0.66 -18.98
CA TYR A 234 26.19 1.50 -20.09
C TYR A 234 24.86 2.21 -19.81
N SER A 235 24.84 3.52 -20.05
CA SER A 235 23.64 4.34 -19.97
C SER A 235 22.45 3.62 -20.61
N VAL A 236 21.29 3.63 -19.94
CA VAL A 236 19.99 3.29 -20.54
C VAL A 236 19.73 1.76 -20.67
N ASN A 237 18.60 1.34 -20.09
CA ASN A 237 17.82 0.13 -20.42
C ASN A 237 18.28 -1.28 -19.98
N SER A 238 17.48 -1.84 -19.07
CA SER A 238 16.81 -3.15 -19.16
C SER A 238 17.55 -4.48 -18.85
N HIS A 239 16.81 -5.35 -18.14
CA HIS A 239 16.71 -6.83 -18.25
C HIS A 239 17.16 -7.71 -17.05
N ASN A 240 16.15 -8.29 -16.35
CA ASN A 240 15.96 -9.71 -15.91
C ASN A 240 16.92 -10.38 -14.87
N ILE A 241 16.52 -10.93 -13.68
CA ILE A 241 15.58 -12.04 -13.25
C ILE A 241 16.38 -13.35 -12.83
N PRO A 242 15.92 -14.26 -11.91
CA PRO A 242 16.39 -14.54 -10.52
C PRO A 242 16.75 -16.06 -10.31
N ILE A 243 16.78 -16.71 -9.11
CA ILE A 243 15.69 -17.55 -8.51
C ILE A 243 16.17 -18.48 -7.32
N GLN A 244 15.25 -18.80 -6.36
CA GLN A 244 15.13 -19.98 -5.43
C GLN A 244 16.13 -20.19 -4.24
N SER A 245 15.81 -20.72 -3.04
CA SER A 245 14.66 -21.48 -2.45
C SER A 245 14.63 -21.47 -0.88
N LEU A 246 13.40 -21.51 -0.29
CA LEU A 246 12.82 -22.35 0.82
C LEU A 246 13.70 -22.79 2.05
N ASN A 247 13.28 -22.99 3.33
CA ASN A 247 12.00 -22.97 4.09
C ASN A 247 12.26 -23.03 5.63
N GLU A 248 11.31 -22.48 6.41
CA GLU A 248 10.79 -22.83 7.78
C GLU A 248 11.75 -23.17 8.96
N THR A 249 11.69 -22.49 10.13
CA THR A 249 10.61 -22.64 11.13
C THR A 249 10.71 -21.60 12.28
N THR A 250 9.54 -21.04 12.60
CA THR A 250 8.92 -20.73 13.91
C THR A 250 9.57 -19.87 15.02
N LEU A 251 8.67 -19.06 15.58
CA LEU A 251 8.61 -18.38 16.88
C LEU A 251 9.28 -17.01 17.05
N SER A 252 8.44 -16.02 17.37
CA SER A 252 8.75 -14.61 17.46
C SER A 252 8.06 -13.93 18.60
N ASP A 253 8.80 -13.14 19.38
CA ASP A 253 8.26 -12.30 20.44
C ASP A 253 8.75 -10.83 20.35
N SER A 254 7.87 -9.96 20.85
CA SER A 254 7.95 -8.54 21.23
C SER A 254 7.83 -7.37 20.21
N SER A 255 6.66 -6.72 20.34
CA SER A 255 6.33 -5.27 20.36
C SER A 255 6.19 -4.46 19.07
N ASP A 256 5.00 -3.84 18.99
CA ASP A 256 4.51 -2.72 18.15
C ASP A 256 3.80 -3.09 16.83
N ASP A 257 2.63 -3.74 16.95
CA ASP A 257 1.40 -3.50 16.18
C ASP A 257 0.38 -4.57 16.65
N GLU A 258 -0.78 -4.17 17.18
CA GLU A 258 -1.80 -5.09 17.70
C GLU A 258 -2.19 -6.16 16.65
N ASP A 259 -1.88 -7.43 16.92
CA ASP A 259 -2.24 -8.59 16.11
C ASP A 259 -3.41 -9.32 16.80
N ASP A 260 -4.56 -9.39 16.12
CA ASP A 260 -5.60 -10.37 16.41
C ASP A 260 -5.51 -11.43 15.30
N ASP A 261 -5.20 -12.66 15.70
CA ASP A 261 -4.99 -13.81 14.84
C ASP A 261 -6.29 -14.63 14.79
N SER A 262 -6.99 -14.60 13.65
CA SER A 262 -8.01 -15.61 13.34
C SER A 262 -7.50 -16.63 12.32
N PRO A 263 -7.85 -17.91 12.47
CA PRO A 263 -7.23 -19.00 11.72
C PRO A 263 -7.74 -19.09 10.28
N ASN A 264 -6.81 -19.55 9.45
CA ASN A 264 -6.92 -19.92 8.05
C ASN A 264 -8.18 -20.76 7.78
N ASN A 265 -9.07 -20.38 6.86
CA ASN A 265 -10.00 -21.34 6.30
C ASN A 265 -10.27 -21.12 4.81
N LYS A 266 -9.89 -22.14 4.04
CA LYS A 266 -10.14 -22.32 2.61
C LYS A 266 -11.63 -22.59 2.44
N ASN A 267 -12.43 -21.55 2.19
CA ASN A 267 -13.76 -21.61 1.55
C ASN A 267 -14.39 -20.20 1.61
N ILE A 268 -14.02 -19.33 0.69
CA ILE A 268 -14.74 -18.06 0.47
C ILE A 268 -15.58 -18.27 -0.79
N LYS A 269 -16.90 -18.45 -0.59
CA LYS A 269 -17.89 -18.36 -1.66
C LYS A 269 -17.73 -16.99 -2.33
N LYS A 270 -17.59 -16.99 -3.65
CA LYS A 270 -17.52 -15.82 -4.53
C LYS A 270 -18.59 -14.80 -4.13
N THR A 271 -18.21 -13.76 -3.39
CA THR A 271 -19.02 -12.54 -3.33
C THR A 271 -18.63 -11.76 -4.57
N HIS A 272 -19.58 -11.60 -5.48
CA HIS A 272 -19.37 -11.06 -6.81
C HIS A 272 -18.72 -9.67 -6.69
N GLN A 273 -17.45 -9.58 -7.07
CA GLN A 273 -16.72 -8.33 -7.25
C GLN A 273 -17.25 -7.67 -8.52
N GLN A 274 -17.71 -6.44 -8.41
CA GLN A 274 -17.82 -5.53 -9.53
C GLN A 274 -17.25 -4.20 -9.06
N LEU A 275 -16.04 -3.87 -9.50
CA LEU A 275 -15.74 -2.47 -9.77
C LEU A 275 -16.76 -2.08 -10.83
N VAL A 276 -17.67 -1.18 -10.47
CA VAL A 276 -18.76 -0.80 -11.34
C VAL A 276 -18.14 -0.01 -12.50
N ASN A 277 -17.80 -0.71 -13.60
CA ASN A 277 -17.26 -0.14 -14.85
C ASN A 277 -18.26 0.78 -15.60
N LYS A 278 -19.34 1.18 -14.92
CA LYS A 278 -20.36 2.13 -15.36
C LYS A 278 -20.93 2.83 -14.13
N ASN A 279 -20.09 3.45 -13.29
CA ASN A 279 -20.63 4.43 -12.35
C ASN A 279 -20.96 5.65 -13.21
N PRO A 280 -22.23 5.97 -13.51
CA PRO A 280 -22.59 7.08 -14.42
C PRO A 280 -22.29 8.46 -13.81
N GLN A 281 -21.55 8.47 -12.71
CA GLN A 281 -21.16 9.56 -11.85
C GLN A 281 -19.65 9.56 -11.65
N ASP A 282 -18.88 8.76 -12.40
CA ASP A 282 -17.46 9.03 -12.55
C ASP A 282 -17.36 10.41 -13.23
N PRO A 283 -16.91 11.47 -12.53
CA PRO A 283 -16.67 12.76 -13.19
C PRO A 283 -15.61 12.63 -14.30
N PHE A 284 -14.98 11.46 -14.42
CA PHE A 284 -14.00 11.10 -15.43
C PHE A 284 -14.53 10.23 -16.58
N ASP A 285 -15.84 9.95 -16.67
CA ASP A 285 -16.41 9.20 -17.81
C ASP A 285 -16.21 9.95 -19.15
N ASP A 286 -16.02 11.28 -19.13
CA ASP A 286 -15.73 12.08 -20.34
C ASP A 286 -14.24 12.13 -20.73
N TYR A 287 -13.32 11.58 -19.91
CA TYR A 287 -11.92 11.47 -20.29
C TYR A 287 -11.69 10.22 -21.15
N SER A 288 -12.06 10.34 -22.43
CA SER A 288 -11.65 9.42 -23.49
C SER A 288 -10.12 9.19 -23.47
N ASN A 289 -9.69 7.97 -23.83
CA ASN A 289 -8.34 7.37 -23.76
C ASN A 289 -7.17 8.13 -24.47
N SER A 290 -7.13 9.45 -24.39
CA SER A 290 -6.04 10.27 -24.92
C SER A 290 -5.10 10.67 -23.77
N GLU A 291 -3.89 10.11 -23.81
CA GLU A 291 -2.70 10.57 -23.11
C GLU A 291 -2.71 10.50 -21.57
N LEU A 292 -2.67 9.28 -21.02
CA LEU A 292 -2.14 9.08 -19.67
C LEU A 292 -0.61 9.24 -19.69
N PRO A 293 -0.02 10.14 -18.87
CA PRO A 293 1.43 10.21 -18.72
C PRO A 293 1.94 8.89 -18.14
N ASN A 294 3.05 8.39 -18.69
CA ASN A 294 3.71 7.16 -18.25
C ASN A 294 3.89 7.13 -16.71
N PRO A 295 3.35 6.11 -16.01
CA PRO A 295 3.39 6.04 -14.54
C PRO A 295 4.80 5.79 -13.95
N ASN A 296 5.86 5.87 -14.75
CA ASN A 296 7.27 5.74 -14.33
C ASN A 296 8.04 7.07 -14.29
N LEU A 297 7.37 8.21 -14.38
CA LEU A 297 7.97 9.52 -14.16
C LEU A 297 7.36 10.11 -12.88
N PHE A 298 8.14 10.11 -11.79
CA PHE A 298 8.12 10.92 -10.55
C PHE A 298 8.56 10.10 -9.32
#